data_AF-A0A485AK00-F1
#
_entry.id   AF-A0A485AK00-F1
#
_cell.length_a   1.000
_cell.length_b   1.000
_cell.length_c   1.000
_cell.angle_alpha   90.00
_cell.angle_beta   90.00
_cell.angle_gamma   90.00
#
_symmetry.space_group_name_H-M   'P 1'
#
loop_
_entity.id
_entity.type
_entity.pdbx_description
1 polymer ?
#
loop_
_entity_poly.entity_id
_entity_poly.type
_entity_poly.pdbx_seq_one_letter_code
_entity_poly.pdbx_strand_id
1 'polypeptide(L)'
;MDIDRKMGTSMNTKQHSTAEHHAARRHWLNSQESGYHKAMGNRQVQMIAIGGAIGTGLFLGAGARLQMAGPALALVYLVCGLFSFFILRALGELVLHRPSSGSFVSYAREFLGEKAAYVAGWMYFVNWAMTGIVDITAVALYMHYWGRLWRRPAVGLRARGRWRSSVP
;
A
#
# COMPACT_ATOMS: atom_id res chain seq x y z
N MET A 1 57.59 -21.72 -7.33
CA MET A 1 57.07 -20.96 -8.48
C MET A 1 55.72 -21.48 -8.98
N ASP A 2 55.40 -22.78 -8.85
CA ASP A 2 54.13 -23.34 -9.38
C ASP A 2 52.87 -23.07 -8.55
N ILE A 3 52.99 -22.76 -7.26
CA ILE A 3 51.84 -22.50 -6.39
C ILE A 3 51.19 -21.14 -6.67
N ASP A 4 51.98 -20.09 -6.94
CA ASP A 4 51.47 -18.76 -7.35
C ASP A 4 50.76 -18.81 -8.71
N ARG A 5 51.29 -19.60 -9.66
CA ARG A 5 50.66 -19.77 -10.97
C ARG A 5 49.32 -20.49 -10.86
N LYS A 6 49.21 -21.52 -10.01
CA LYS A 6 47.93 -22.21 -9.73
C LYS A 6 46.93 -21.32 -8.98
N MET A 7 47.37 -20.49 -8.04
CA MET A 7 46.49 -19.53 -7.35
C MET A 7 45.99 -18.42 -8.27
N GLY A 8 46.86 -17.84 -9.11
CA GLY A 8 46.48 -16.80 -10.07
C GLY A 8 45.49 -17.29 -11.13
N THR A 9 45.62 -18.56 -11.55
CA THR A 9 44.68 -19.17 -12.52
C THR A 9 43.32 -19.48 -11.89
N SER A 10 43.30 -19.96 -10.63
CA SER A 10 42.05 -20.27 -9.91
C SER A 10 41.24 -19.02 -9.53
N MET A 11 41.91 -17.90 -9.24
CA MET A 11 41.27 -16.61 -8.96
C MET A 11 40.54 -16.03 -10.18
N ASN A 12 41.13 -16.13 -11.38
CA ASN A 12 40.54 -15.62 -12.62
C ASN A 12 39.26 -16.39 -13.00
N THR A 13 39.28 -17.73 -12.90
CA THR A 13 38.10 -18.58 -13.19
C THR A 13 36.95 -18.34 -12.22
N LYS A 14 37.22 -18.11 -10.93
CA LYS A 14 36.17 -17.78 -9.94
C LYS A 14 35.57 -16.40 -10.17
N GLN A 15 36.38 -15.39 -10.51
CA GLN A 15 35.89 -14.05 -10.84
C GLN A 15 35.00 -14.07 -12.09
N HIS A 16 35.39 -14.82 -13.14
CA HIS A 16 34.60 -14.96 -14.36
C HIS A 16 33.23 -15.61 -14.09
N SER A 17 33.21 -16.71 -13.32
CA SER A 17 31.97 -17.40 -12.93
C SER A 17 31.04 -16.52 -12.09
N THR A 18 31.55 -15.77 -11.11
CA THR A 18 30.71 -14.85 -10.32
C THR A 18 30.17 -13.70 -11.17
N ALA A 19 30.98 -13.11 -12.05
CA ALA A 19 30.54 -12.03 -12.94
C ALA A 19 29.44 -12.49 -13.92
N GLU A 20 29.56 -13.71 -14.46
CA GLU A 20 28.55 -14.32 -15.33
C GLU A 20 27.26 -14.64 -14.58
N HIS A 21 27.33 -15.19 -13.36
CA HIS A 21 26.16 -15.40 -12.50
C HIS A 21 25.44 -14.08 -12.17
N HIS A 22 26.19 -12.99 -11.93
CA HIS A 22 25.61 -11.66 -11.71
C HIS A 22 25.02 -11.06 -12.98
N ALA A 23 25.57 -11.34 -14.17
CA ALA A 23 25.01 -10.92 -15.45
C ALA A 23 23.72 -11.69 -15.79
N ALA A 24 23.69 -13.00 -15.57
CA ALA A 24 22.52 -13.85 -15.79
C ALA A 24 21.35 -13.50 -14.85
N ARG A 25 21.64 -13.20 -13.57
CA ARG A 25 20.63 -12.76 -12.60
C ARG A 25 20.04 -11.38 -12.96
N ARG A 26 20.87 -10.45 -13.44
CA ARG A 26 20.42 -9.16 -13.96
C ARG A 26 19.55 -9.31 -15.19
N HIS A 27 19.91 -10.22 -16.10
CA HIS A 27 19.13 -10.50 -17.31
C HIS A 27 17.76 -11.11 -16.99
N TRP A 28 17.66 -12.04 -16.02
CA TRP A 28 16.38 -12.61 -15.58
C TRP A 28 15.46 -11.57 -14.92
N LEU A 29 16.02 -10.67 -14.10
CA LEU A 29 15.26 -9.54 -13.52
C LEU A 29 14.77 -8.58 -14.60
N ASN A 30 15.63 -8.19 -15.54
CA ASN A 30 15.25 -7.33 -16.66
C ASN A 30 14.23 -8.00 -17.60
N SER A 31 14.27 -9.33 -17.77
CA SER A 31 13.29 -10.06 -18.58
C SER A 31 11.89 -10.12 -17.95
N GLN A 32 11.78 -9.93 -16.63
CA GLN A 32 10.48 -9.77 -15.96
C GLN A 32 9.94 -8.34 -16.10
N GLU A 33 10.82 -7.35 -16.26
CA GLU A 33 10.46 -5.94 -16.43
C GLU A 33 10.25 -5.53 -17.91
N SER A 34 10.82 -6.27 -18.86
CA SER A 34 10.80 -5.98 -20.30
C SER A 34 9.43 -6.05 -20.97
N GLY A 35 8.38 -6.41 -20.24
CA GLY A 35 6.98 -6.35 -20.69
C GLY A 35 6.08 -5.39 -19.89
N TYR A 36 6.56 -4.83 -18.77
CA TYR A 36 5.79 -3.90 -17.96
C TYR A 36 6.01 -2.48 -18.45
N HIS A 37 5.07 -1.98 -19.24
CA HIS A 37 5.02 -0.55 -19.55
C HIS A 37 4.77 0.22 -18.25
N LYS A 38 5.79 0.96 -17.77
CA LYS A 38 5.66 1.93 -16.69
C LYS A 38 4.87 3.15 -17.19
N ALA A 39 3.57 2.95 -17.39
CA ALA A 39 2.66 3.90 -18.04
C ALA A 39 1.75 4.63 -17.04
N MET A 40 2.06 4.59 -15.73
CA MET A 40 1.29 5.34 -14.75
C MET A 40 1.78 6.79 -14.67
N GLY A 41 1.04 7.70 -15.28
CA GLY A 41 1.32 9.13 -15.19
C GLY A 41 1.20 9.65 -13.76
N ASN A 42 1.89 10.77 -13.45
CA ASN A 42 1.91 11.39 -12.12
C ASN A 42 0.52 11.53 -11.48
N ARG A 43 -0.51 11.85 -12.28
CA ARG A 43 -1.88 12.00 -11.81
C ARG A 43 -2.49 10.69 -11.28
N GLN A 44 -2.19 9.55 -11.89
CA GLN A 44 -2.73 8.26 -11.43
C GLN A 44 -2.04 7.82 -10.14
N VAL A 45 -0.73 8.05 -10.02
CA VAL A 45 0.02 7.77 -8.79
C VAL A 45 -0.48 8.65 -7.63
N GLN A 46 -0.76 9.92 -7.88
CA GLN A 46 -1.36 10.81 -6.87
C GLN A 46 -2.78 10.35 -6.47
N MET A 47 -3.60 9.91 -7.43
CA MET A 47 -4.92 9.36 -7.12
C MET A 47 -4.84 8.10 -6.24
N ILE A 48 -3.87 7.22 -6.48
CA ILE A 48 -3.62 6.05 -5.62
C ILE A 48 -3.20 6.50 -4.22
N ALA A 49 -2.28 7.47 -4.11
CA ALA A 49 -1.83 7.99 -2.83
C ALA A 49 -2.98 8.61 -2.02
N ILE A 50 -3.84 9.41 -2.67
CA ILE A 50 -5.02 10.01 -2.03
C ILE A 50 -6.03 8.94 -1.63
N GLY A 51 -6.29 7.96 -2.51
CA GLY A 51 -7.20 6.86 -2.23
C GLY A 51 -6.76 6.00 -1.04
N GLY A 52 -5.46 5.71 -0.94
CA GLY A 52 -4.88 4.99 0.19
C GLY A 52 -4.87 5.80 1.49
N ALA A 53 -4.62 7.11 1.41
CA ALA A 53 -4.58 7.99 2.58
C ALA A 53 -5.97 8.25 3.19
N ILE A 54 -7.01 8.37 2.36
CA ILE A 54 -8.38 8.59 2.82
C ILE A 54 -8.97 7.25 3.31
N GLY A 55 -8.94 6.21 2.46
CA GLY A 55 -9.29 4.83 2.80
C GLY A 55 -10.60 4.60 3.57
N THR A 56 -10.82 3.35 3.95
CA THR A 56 -11.90 2.94 4.87
C THR A 56 -11.56 3.26 6.33
N GLY A 57 -10.26 3.36 6.65
CA GLY A 57 -9.76 3.65 7.99
C GLY A 57 -10.14 5.04 8.52
N LEU A 58 -10.16 6.08 7.69
CA LEU A 58 -10.63 7.40 8.12
C LEU A 58 -12.14 7.37 8.39
N PHE A 59 -12.95 6.79 7.51
CA PHE A 59 -14.40 6.87 7.66
C PHE A 59 -14.95 5.96 8.76
N LEU A 60 -14.61 4.67 8.73
CA LEU A 60 -15.09 3.71 9.74
C LEU A 60 -14.37 3.93 11.08
N GLY A 61 -13.06 4.18 11.03
CA GLY A 61 -12.23 4.38 12.22
C GLY A 61 -12.47 5.73 12.88
N ALA A 62 -12.40 6.86 12.15
CA ALA A 62 -12.60 8.17 12.78
C ALA A 62 -14.05 8.34 13.25
N GLY A 63 -15.05 7.82 12.55
CA GLY A 63 -16.45 7.87 13.01
C GLY A 63 -16.65 7.20 14.37
N ALA A 64 -16.12 5.99 14.55
CA ALA A 64 -16.18 5.27 15.82
C ALA A 64 -15.41 5.99 16.95
N ARG A 65 -14.24 6.58 16.63
CA ARG A 65 -13.41 7.26 17.64
C ARG A 65 -13.90 8.68 17.95
N LEU A 66 -14.52 9.38 17.01
CA LEU A 66 -15.06 10.72 17.20
C LEU A 66 -16.22 10.72 18.21
N GLN A 67 -17.08 9.71 18.15
CA GLN A 67 -18.18 9.55 19.10
C GLN A 67 -17.70 9.29 20.53
N MET A 68 -16.52 8.68 20.71
CA MET A 68 -15.94 8.40 22.02
C MET A 68 -15.01 9.51 22.54
N ALA A 69 -14.21 10.14 21.69
CA ALA A 69 -13.14 11.06 22.08
C ALA A 69 -13.52 12.55 21.99
N GLY A 70 -14.61 12.89 21.29
CA GLY A 70 -15.02 14.28 21.10
C GLY A 70 -13.98 15.13 20.34
N PRO A 71 -13.93 16.46 20.53
CA PRO A 71 -13.05 17.36 19.76
C PRO A 71 -11.55 17.09 19.95
N ALA A 72 -11.16 16.37 21.02
CA ALA A 72 -9.79 15.95 21.25
C ALA A 72 -9.25 15.04 20.13
N LEU A 73 -10.12 14.35 19.38
CA LEU A 73 -9.73 13.51 18.25
C LEU A 73 -8.96 14.32 17.18
N ALA A 74 -9.36 15.56 16.90
CA ALA A 74 -8.69 16.39 15.90
C ALA A 74 -7.24 16.70 16.28
N LEU A 75 -6.98 16.95 17.57
CA LEU A 75 -5.65 17.24 18.09
C LEU A 75 -4.75 15.99 18.03
N VAL A 76 -5.32 14.81 18.34
CA VAL A 76 -4.61 13.52 18.20
C VAL A 76 -4.26 13.22 16.74
N TYR A 77 -5.18 13.47 15.80
CA TYR A 77 -4.90 13.29 14.36
C TYR A 77 -3.83 14.26 13.86
N LEU A 78 -3.80 15.51 14.33
CA LEU A 78 -2.75 16.48 13.99
C LEU A 78 -1.37 16.03 14.47
N VAL A 79 -1.26 15.61 15.73
CA VAL A 79 0.01 15.12 16.29
C VAL A 79 0.46 13.84 15.58
N CYS A 80 -0.45 12.88 15.39
CA CYS A 80 -0.16 11.63 14.67
C CYS A 80 0.27 11.90 13.21
N GLY A 81 -0.40 12.83 12.54
CA GLY A 81 -0.07 13.27 11.19
C GLY A 81 1.31 13.92 11.10
N LEU A 82 1.70 14.73 12.08
CA LEU A 82 3.03 15.33 12.14
C LEU A 82 4.12 14.26 12.24
N PHE A 83 3.97 13.29 13.15
CA PHE A 83 4.92 12.17 13.26
C PHE A 83 4.97 11.32 11.98
N SER A 84 3.80 11.02 11.42
CA SER A 84 3.69 10.27 10.18
C SER A 84 4.33 11.01 9.00
N PHE A 85 4.21 12.34 8.92
CA PHE A 85 4.86 13.16 7.90
C PHE A 85 6.39 13.00 7.92
N PHE A 86 7.02 13.02 9.09
CA PHE A 86 8.46 12.78 9.20
C PHE A 86 8.85 11.38 8.71
N ILE A 87 8.07 10.36 9.07
CA ILE A 87 8.30 8.98 8.64
C ILE A 87 8.13 8.86 7.11
N LEU A 88 7.04 9.38 6.54
CA LEU A 88 6.80 9.37 5.09
C LEU A 88 7.90 10.13 4.33
N ARG A 89 8.40 11.24 4.88
CA ARG A 89 9.50 12.00 4.27
C ARG A 89 10.78 11.16 4.21
N ALA A 90 11.14 10.51 5.31
CA ALA A 90 12.30 9.60 5.37
C ALA A 90 12.14 8.39 4.43
N LEU A 91 10.94 7.78 4.39
CA LEU A 91 10.64 6.68 3.47
C LEU A 91 10.67 7.14 2.01
N GLY A 92 10.18 8.34 1.70
CA GLY A 92 10.23 8.91 0.37
C GLY A 92 11.66 9.11 -0.14
N GLU A 93 12.55 9.59 0.73
CA GLU A 93 13.98 9.72 0.42
C GLU A 93 14.65 8.34 0.20
N LEU A 94 14.28 7.33 0.99
CA LEU A 94 14.76 5.95 0.80
C LEU A 94 14.29 5.33 -0.53
N VAL A 95 13.02 5.52 -0.90
CA VAL A 95 12.41 5.00 -2.14
C VAL A 95 13.04 5.65 -3.38
N LEU A 96 13.37 6.95 -3.33
CA LEU A 96 14.07 7.66 -4.40
C LEU A 96 15.54 7.20 -4.55
N HIS A 97 16.18 6.80 -3.45
CA HIS A 97 17.58 6.35 -3.47
C HIS A 97 17.75 4.90 -3.98
N ARG A 98 16.70 4.05 -3.90
CA ARG A 98 16.71 2.67 -4.40
C ARG A 98 15.35 2.25 -5.01
N PRO A 99 15.15 2.34 -6.34
CA PRO A 99 13.93 1.86 -6.98
C PRO A 99 13.98 0.33 -7.15
N SER A 100 13.70 -0.41 -6.06
CA SER A 100 13.46 -1.87 -6.13
C SER A 100 11.96 -2.13 -6.20
N SER A 101 11.50 -2.76 -7.29
CA SER A 101 10.09 -3.10 -7.55
C SER A 101 9.53 -4.21 -6.64
N GLY A 102 10.27 -4.63 -5.61
CA GLY A 102 9.80 -5.54 -4.57
C GLY A 102 9.38 -4.77 -3.32
N SER A 103 8.09 -4.87 -2.95
CA SER A 103 7.47 -4.49 -1.67
C SER A 103 8.44 -4.29 -0.49
N PHE A 104 8.18 -3.34 0.43
CA PHE A 104 8.97 -3.02 1.65
C PHE A 104 9.67 -4.22 2.36
N VAL A 105 9.09 -5.41 2.24
CA VAL A 105 9.66 -6.72 2.60
C VAL A 105 11.05 -7.02 1.97
N SER A 106 11.36 -6.51 0.78
CA SER A 106 12.65 -6.65 0.09
C SER A 106 13.77 -5.90 0.83
N TYR A 107 13.47 -4.76 1.48
CA TYR A 107 14.41 -4.04 2.34
C TYR A 107 14.70 -4.79 3.65
N ALA A 108 13.70 -5.48 4.20
CA ALA A 108 13.88 -6.33 5.40
C ALA A 108 14.66 -7.61 5.11
N ARG A 109 14.59 -8.15 3.88
CA ARG A 109 15.35 -9.35 3.47
C ARG A 109 16.87 -9.14 3.54
N GLU A 110 17.33 -7.95 3.21
CA GLU A 110 18.77 -7.66 3.05
C GLU A 110 19.43 -7.22 4.37
N PHE A 111 18.68 -6.58 5.29
CA PHE A 111 19.20 -6.12 6.59
C PHE A 111 18.95 -7.08 7.77
N LEU A 112 17.91 -7.92 7.72
CA LEU A 112 17.46 -8.69 8.89
C LEU A 112 17.64 -10.22 8.75
N GLY A 113 18.08 -10.70 7.58
CA GLY A 113 18.36 -12.11 7.31
C GLY A 113 17.15 -12.94 6.86
N GLU A 114 17.44 -14.14 6.37
CA GLU A 114 16.50 -15.02 5.64
C GLU A 114 15.29 -15.48 6.48
N LYS A 115 15.45 -15.57 7.81
CA LYS A 115 14.36 -15.92 8.74
C LYS A 115 13.41 -14.74 9.00
N ALA A 116 13.95 -13.54 9.13
CA ALA A 116 13.16 -12.33 9.33
C ALA A 116 12.41 -11.93 8.05
N ALA A 117 12.98 -12.21 6.88
CA ALA A 117 12.30 -12.10 5.59
C ALA A 117 11.02 -12.94 5.51
N TYR A 118 11.05 -14.18 6.05
CA TYR A 118 9.90 -15.08 6.07
C TYR A 118 8.81 -14.56 7.01
N VAL A 119 9.19 -14.13 8.22
CA VAL A 119 8.25 -13.56 9.21
C VAL A 119 7.67 -12.24 8.72
N ALA A 120 8.47 -11.34 8.14
CA ALA A 120 8.02 -10.08 7.58
C ALA A 120 7.06 -10.29 6.39
N GLY A 121 7.34 -11.27 5.53
CA GLY A 121 6.43 -11.66 4.46
C GLY A 121 5.08 -12.16 4.99
N TRP A 122 5.10 -13.00 6.02
CA TRP A 122 3.89 -13.46 6.71
C TRP A 122 3.13 -12.33 7.41
N MET A 123 3.83 -11.44 8.12
CA MET A 123 3.22 -10.26 8.74
C MET A 123 2.60 -9.33 7.70
N TYR A 124 3.25 -9.16 6.55
CA TYR A 124 2.71 -8.39 5.43
C TYR A 124 1.44 -9.03 4.89
N PHE A 125 1.44 -10.34 4.66
CA PHE A 125 0.25 -11.08 4.24
C PHE A 125 -0.89 -10.97 5.25
N VAL A 126 -0.61 -11.15 6.54
CA VAL A 126 -1.61 -11.00 7.61
C VAL A 126 -2.14 -9.57 7.68
N ASN A 127 -1.28 -8.57 7.51
CA ASN A 127 -1.70 -7.16 7.44
C ASN A 127 -2.68 -6.94 6.27
N TRP A 128 -2.38 -7.46 5.08
CA TRP A 128 -3.30 -7.38 3.93
C TRP A 128 -4.61 -8.15 4.15
N ALA A 129 -4.54 -9.34 4.76
CA ALA A 129 -5.72 -10.11 5.10
C ALA A 129 -6.62 -9.37 6.11
N MET A 130 -6.03 -8.76 7.14
CA MET A 130 -6.75 -7.96 8.12
C MET A 130 -7.42 -6.73 7.49
N THR A 131 -6.70 -6.00 6.62
CA THR A 131 -7.29 -4.88 5.87
C THR A 131 -8.48 -5.33 5.03
N GLY A 132 -8.40 -6.50 4.38
CA GLY A 132 -9.53 -7.08 3.64
C GLY A 132 -10.77 -7.33 4.51
N ILE A 133 -10.59 -7.83 5.74
CA ILE A 133 -11.69 -8.02 6.70
C ILE A 133 -12.33 -6.69 7.09
N VAL A 134 -11.51 -5.67 7.34
CA VAL A 134 -11.98 -4.30 7.68
C VAL A 134 -12.80 -3.72 6.53
N ASP A 135 -12.34 -3.87 5.29
CA ASP A 135 -13.05 -3.37 4.10
C ASP A 135 -14.39 -4.08 3.89
N ILE A 136 -14.45 -5.41 4.05
CA ILE A 136 -15.71 -6.17 3.96
C ILE A 136 -16.70 -5.71 5.03
N THR A 137 -16.22 -5.49 6.26
CA THR A 137 -17.05 -4.98 7.37
C THR A 137 -17.58 -3.59 7.08
N ALA A 138 -16.75 -2.70 6.53
CA ALA A 138 -17.15 -1.35 6.13
C ALA A 138 -18.24 -1.39 5.05
N VAL A 139 -18.05 -2.22 4.01
CA VAL A 139 -19.04 -2.40 2.93
C VAL A 139 -20.35 -2.94 3.47
N ALA A 140 -20.32 -3.94 4.36
CA ALA A 140 -21.52 -4.49 4.98
C ALA A 140 -22.30 -3.44 5.79
N LEU A 141 -21.61 -2.61 6.58
CA LEU A 141 -22.21 -1.51 7.33
C LEU A 141 -22.83 -0.47 6.40
N TYR A 142 -22.15 -0.08 5.32
CA TYR A 142 -22.66 0.88 4.35
C TYR A 142 -23.88 0.35 3.58
N MET A 143 -23.84 -0.91 3.14
CA MET A 143 -24.98 -1.55 2.45
C MET A 143 -26.20 -1.66 3.37
N HIS A 144 -26.01 -1.93 4.67
CA HIS A 144 -27.10 -1.93 5.64
C HIS A 144 -27.68 -0.54 5.89
N TYR A 145 -26.82 0.48 6.01
CA TYR A 145 -27.25 1.87 6.17
C TYR A 145 -28.06 2.36 4.96
N TRP A 146 -27.55 2.12 3.75
CA TRP A 146 -28.22 2.54 2.52
C TRP A 146 -29.44 1.67 2.20
N GLY A 147 -29.39 0.37 2.48
CA GLY A 147 -30.52 -0.54 2.35
C GLY A 147 -31.69 -0.16 3.25
N ARG A 148 -31.41 0.31 4.48
CA ARG A 148 -32.41 0.90 5.38
C ARG A 148 -32.98 2.20 4.82
N LEU A 149 -32.15 3.03 4.19
CA LEU A 149 -32.56 4.29 3.58
C LEU A 149 -33.47 4.07 2.36
N TRP A 150 -33.12 3.15 1.46
CA TRP A 150 -33.91 2.80 0.27
C TRP A 150 -35.26 2.17 0.62
N ARG A 151 -35.32 1.38 1.70
CA ARG A 151 -36.57 0.75 2.17
C ARG A 151 -37.61 1.71 2.76
N ARG A 152 -37.37 3.03 2.85
CA ARG A 152 -38.38 4.03 3.26
C ARG A 152 -39.15 4.54 2.02
N PRO A 153 -40.39 4.08 1.72
CA PRO A 153 -41.12 4.48 0.50
C PRO A 153 -41.77 5.86 0.59
N ALA A 154 -41.39 6.73 1.54
CA ALA A 154 -42.25 7.81 2.00
C ALA A 154 -41.83 9.24 1.60
N VAL A 155 -40.69 9.43 0.92
CA VAL A 155 -40.26 10.79 0.49
C VAL A 155 -40.71 11.10 -0.95
N GLY A 156 -40.84 10.10 -1.83
CA GLY A 156 -41.31 10.30 -3.21
C GLY A 156 -42.82 10.57 -3.35
N LEU A 157 -43.65 10.01 -2.46
CA LEU A 157 -45.11 10.14 -2.54
C LEU A 157 -45.63 11.45 -1.95
N ARG A 158 -44.90 12.08 -1.00
CA ARG A 158 -45.31 13.34 -0.37
C ARG A 158 -44.98 14.57 -1.25
N ALA A 159 -44.06 14.45 -2.20
CA ALA A 159 -43.77 15.47 -3.20
C ALA A 159 -44.78 15.47 -4.37
N ARG A 160 -45.27 14.30 -4.79
CA ARG A 160 -46.24 14.18 -5.91
C ARG A 160 -47.63 14.74 -5.61
N GLY A 161 -48.05 14.77 -4.34
CA GLY A 161 -49.34 15.34 -3.93
C GLY A 161 -49.38 16.87 -3.88
N ARG A 162 -48.22 17.54 -3.68
CA ARG A 162 -48.13 19.00 -3.53
C ARG A 162 -48.11 19.76 -4.87
N TRP A 163 -47.74 19.09 -5.96
CA TRP A 163 -47.69 19.68 -7.30
C TRP A 163 -49.03 19.69 -8.05
N ARG A 164 -50.06 18.97 -7.56
CA ARG A 164 -51.38 18.92 -8.21
C ARG A 164 -52.33 20.04 -7.75
N SER A 165 -52.05 20.72 -6.64
CA SER A 165 -52.92 21.78 -6.08
C SER A 165 -52.48 23.21 -6.38
N SER A 166 -51.47 23.41 -7.25
CA SER A 166 -50.93 24.74 -7.59
C SER A 166 -50.96 25.04 -9.09
N VAL A 167 -51.80 24.33 -9.85
CA VAL A 167 -52.07 24.66 -11.26
C VAL A 167 -53.52 25.15 -11.33
N PRO A 168 -53.76 26.44 -11.65
CA PRO A 168 -55.10 26.98 -11.85
C PRO A 168 -55.78 26.41 -13.09
#